data_AF-N9AB00-F1
#
_entry.id   AF-N9AB00-F1
#
_cell.length_a   1.000
_cell.length_b   1.000
_cell.length_c   1.000
_cell.angle_alpha   90.00
_cell.angle_beta   90.00
_cell.angle_gamma   90.00
#
_symmetry.space_group_name_H-M   'P 1'
#
loop_
_entity.id
_entity.type
_entity.pdbx_description
1 polymer ?
#
loop_
_entity_poly.entity_id
_entity_poly.type
_entity_poly.pdbx_seq_one_letter_code
_entity_poly.pdbx_strand_id
1 'polypeptide(L)'
;MKKEKLVYPIKVSIIYAVLLTVFAYLFSKVVQLISETVKTFETSFMHIAVIALFFIVGLMAISTLAQKLAVKLIKAPESKNEDNNPKT
;
A
#
# COMPACT_ATOMS: atom_id res chain seq x y z
N MET A 1 22.02 21.47 -5.82
CA MET A 1 21.16 20.84 -4.79
C MET A 1 19.66 20.96 -5.12
N LYS A 2 19.10 20.14 -6.02
CA LYS A 2 17.63 20.08 -6.26
C LYS A 2 17.10 18.69 -6.65
N LYS A 3 17.97 17.71 -6.90
CA LYS A 3 17.59 16.39 -7.43
C LYS A 3 17.21 15.36 -6.36
N GLU A 4 17.74 15.47 -5.14
CA GLU A 4 17.52 14.46 -4.09
C GLU A 4 16.14 14.56 -3.43
N LYS A 5 15.58 15.76 -3.28
CA LYS A 5 14.25 15.95 -2.68
C LYS A 5 13.11 15.32 -3.50
N LEU A 6 13.29 15.08 -4.80
CA LEU A 6 12.26 14.50 -5.66
C LEU A 6 12.24 12.97 -5.64
N VAL A 7 13.34 12.32 -5.26
CA VAL A 7 13.47 10.85 -5.28
C VAL A 7 12.58 10.20 -4.22
N TYR A 8 12.39 10.87 -3.09
CA TYR A 8 11.59 10.41 -1.97
C TYR A 8 10.10 10.20 -2.32
N PRO A 9 9.35 11.20 -2.82
CA PRO A 9 7.93 11.02 -3.12
C PRO A 9 7.71 9.97 -4.21
N ILE A 10 8.67 9.82 -5.13
CA ILE A 10 8.65 8.81 -6.19
C ILE A 10 8.75 7.40 -5.59
N LYS A 11 9.72 7.15 -4.70
CA LYS A 11 9.88 5.83 -4.05
C LYS A 11 8.65 5.42 -3.25
N VAL A 12 8.06 6.35 -2.50
CA VAL A 12 6.83 6.11 -1.72
C VAL A 12 5.64 5.83 -2.63
N SER A 13 5.50 6.59 -3.72
CA SER A 13 4.43 6.39 -4.70
C SER A 13 4.50 5.02 -5.39
N ILE A 14 5.71 4.55 -5.73
CA ILE A 14 5.92 3.22 -6.31
C ILE A 14 5.49 2.12 -5.33
N ILE A 15 5.89 2.21 -4.06
CA ILE A 15 5.53 1.22 -3.04
C ILE A 15 4.01 1.20 -2.82
N TYR A 16 3.40 2.38 -2.73
CA TYR A 16 1.96 2.50 -2.62
C TYR A 16 1.24 1.86 -3.82
N ALA A 17 1.70 2.14 -5.04
CA ALA A 17 1.12 1.58 -6.27
C ALA A 17 1.24 0.04 -6.32
N VAL A 18 2.39 -0.51 -5.92
CA VAL A 18 2.59 -1.97 -5.84
C VAL A 18 1.63 -2.59 -4.82
N LEU A 19 1.54 -2.03 -3.62
CA LEU A 19 0.63 -2.53 -2.57
C LEU A 19 -0.83 -2.42 -2.98
N LEU A 20 -1.22 -1.33 -3.63
CA LEU A 20 -2.57 -1.11 -4.14
C LEU A 20 -2.92 -2.14 -5.22
N THR A 21 -1.97 -2.44 -6.12
CA THR A 21 -2.15 -3.43 -7.19
C THR A 21 -2.33 -4.84 -6.63
N VAL A 22 -1.50 -5.23 -5.66
CA VAL A 22 -1.61 -6.54 -4.98
C VAL A 22 -2.94 -6.65 -4.24
N PHE A 23 -3.35 -5.60 -3.53
CA PHE A 23 -4.65 -5.59 -2.86
C PHE A 23 -5.82 -5.68 -3.83
N ALA A 24 -5.82 -4.89 -4.91
CA ALA A 24 -6.89 -4.91 -5.90
C ALA A 24 -7.05 -6.32 -6.50
N TYR A 25 -5.94 -7.01 -6.76
CA TYR A 25 -5.95 -8.39 -7.22
C TYR A 25 -6.54 -9.35 -6.18
N LEU A 26 -6.07 -9.31 -4.94
CA LEU A 26 -6.58 -10.17 -3.86
C LEU A 26 -8.05 -9.91 -3.58
N PHE A 27 -8.45 -8.63 -3.51
CA PHE A 27 -9.83 -8.23 -3.30
C PHE A 27 -10.73 -8.71 -4.44
N SER A 28 -10.28 -8.60 -5.70
CA SER A 28 -11.01 -9.15 -6.85
C SER A 28 -11.24 -10.66 -6.72
N LYS A 29 -10.24 -11.42 -6.25
CA LYS A 29 -10.40 -12.86 -5.98
C LYS A 29 -11.39 -13.16 -4.86
N VAL A 30 -11.35 -12.39 -3.78
CA VAL A 30 -12.31 -12.52 -2.67
C VAL A 30 -13.73 -12.21 -3.15
N VAL A 31 -13.93 -11.14 -3.93
CA VAL A 31 -15.23 -10.78 -4.50
C VAL A 31 -15.73 -11.85 -5.47
N GLN A 32 -14.87 -12.42 -6.31
CA GLN A 32 -15.24 -13.55 -7.17
C GLN A 32 -15.72 -14.75 -6.36
N LEU A 33 -14.99 -15.14 -5.32
CA LEU A 33 -15.35 -16.25 -4.45
C LEU A 33 -16.70 -16.03 -3.73
N ILE A 34 -16.92 -14.81 -3.23
CA ILE A 34 -18.19 -14.42 -2.60
C ILE A 34 -19.30 -14.43 -3.65
N SER A 35 -19.07 -13.87 -4.84
CA SER A 35 -20.08 -13.82 -5.91
C SER A 35 -20.50 -15.21 -6.38
N GLU A 36 -19.58 -16.16 -6.49
CA GLU A 36 -19.89 -17.56 -6.80
C GLU A 36 -20.73 -18.23 -5.70
N THR A 37 -20.43 -17.93 -4.43
CA THR A 37 -21.18 -18.44 -3.28
C THR A 37 -22.59 -17.82 -3.19
N VAL A 38 -22.69 -16.53 -3.48
CA VAL A 38 -23.92 -15.74 -3.37
C VAL A 38 -24.80 -15.89 -4.62
N LYS A 39 -24.34 -16.44 -5.75
CA LYS A 39 -25.24 -16.83 -6.86
C LYS A 39 -26.40 -17.75 -6.43
N THR A 40 -26.27 -18.41 -5.27
CA THR A 40 -27.28 -19.28 -4.66
C THR A 40 -28.30 -18.53 -3.78
N PHE A 41 -28.03 -17.27 -3.41
CA PHE A 41 -28.85 -16.47 -2.50
C PHE A 41 -29.09 -15.09 -3.14
N GLU A 42 -30.35 -14.67 -3.33
CA GLU A 42 -30.68 -13.33 -3.87
C GLU A 42 -29.78 -12.24 -3.27
N THR A 43 -28.99 -11.60 -4.14
CA THR A 43 -28.04 -10.53 -3.77
C THR A 43 -28.80 -9.36 -3.16
N SER A 44 -28.95 -9.38 -1.84
CA SER A 44 -29.57 -8.30 -1.08
C SER A 44 -28.62 -7.10 -0.98
N PHE A 45 -29.17 -5.89 -1.00
CA PHE A 45 -28.44 -4.61 -0.86
C PHE A 45 -27.41 -4.60 0.29
N MET A 46 -27.70 -5.34 1.37
CA MET A 46 -26.82 -5.54 2.51
C MET A 46 -25.47 -6.19 2.15
N HIS A 47 -25.43 -7.15 1.24
CA HIS A 47 -24.20 -7.82 0.82
C HIS A 47 -23.28 -6.85 0.06
N ILE A 48 -23.86 -6.03 -0.81
CA ILE A 48 -23.12 -5.01 -1.57
C ILE A 48 -22.51 -3.97 -0.61
N ALA A 49 -23.30 -3.51 0.37
CA ALA A 49 -22.85 -2.56 1.38
C ALA A 49 -21.69 -3.13 2.23
N VAL A 50 -21.78 -4.40 2.62
CA VAL A 50 -20.73 -5.09 3.39
C VAL A 50 -19.44 -5.23 2.57
N ILE A 51 -19.54 -5.63 1.30
CA ILE A 51 -18.36 -5.71 0.40
C ILE A 51 -17.70 -4.35 0.23
N ALA A 52 -18.49 -3.29 0.06
CA ALA A 52 -17.98 -1.91 -0.04
C ALA A 52 -17.29 -1.46 1.26
N LEU A 53 -17.83 -1.82 2.42
CA LEU A 53 -17.21 -1.52 3.72
C LEU A 53 -15.85 -2.22 3.85
N PHE A 54 -15.76 -3.50 3.50
CA PHE A 54 -14.50 -4.25 3.50
C PHE A 54 -13.47 -3.64 2.55
N PHE A 55 -13.91 -3.13 1.39
CA PHE A 55 -13.02 -2.45 0.46
C PHE A 55 -12.41 -1.19 1.07
N ILE A 56 -13.24 -0.32 1.68
CA ILE A 56 -12.79 0.92 2.31
C ILE A 56 -11.81 0.64 3.46
N VAL A 57 -12.14 -0.33 4.33
CA VAL A 57 -11.27 -0.72 5.44
C VAL A 57 -9.94 -1.26 4.93
N GLY A 58 -9.96 -2.07 3.87
CA GLY A 58 -8.74 -2.58 3.22
C GLY A 58 -7.87 -1.46 2.64
N LEU A 59 -8.46 -0.48 1.96
CA LEU A 59 -7.75 0.69 1.44
C LEU A 59 -7.10 1.52 2.56
N MET A 60 -7.80 1.71 3.68
CA MET A 60 -7.25 2.40 4.84
C MET A 60 -6.04 1.66 5.42
N ALA A 61 -6.15 0.34 5.57
CA ALA A 61 -5.05 -0.49 6.07
C ALA A 61 -3.80 -0.41 5.18
N ILE A 62 -3.97 -0.43 3.86
CA ILE A 62 -2.86 -0.30 2.91
C ILE A 62 -2.23 1.08 2.97
N SER A 63 -3.04 2.12 3.07
CA SER A 63 -2.56 3.49 3.20
C SER A 63 -1.67 3.65 4.44
N THR A 64 -2.11 3.10 5.58
CA THR A 64 -1.31 3.09 6.81
C THR A 64 -0.04 2.24 6.66
N LEU A 65 -0.12 1.08 6.01
CA LEU A 65 1.03 0.20 5.80
C LEU A 65 2.08 0.84 4.87
N ALA A 66 1.64 1.46 3.79
CA ALA A 66 2.50 2.18 2.85
C ALA A 66 3.20 3.36 3.53
N GLN A 67 2.49 4.13 4.36
CA GLN A 67 3.09 5.19 5.17
C GLN A 67 4.11 4.64 6.17
N LYS A 68 3.81 3.53 6.86
CA LYS A 68 4.73 2.90 7.81
C LYS A 68 5.99 2.37 7.14
N LEU A 69 5.86 1.76 5.96
CA LEU A 69 6.97 1.29 5.13
C LEU A 69 7.80 2.46 4.59
N ALA A 70 7.15 3.51 4.11
CA ALA A 70 7.81 4.75 3.71
C ALA A 70 8.66 5.28 4.87
N VAL A 71 8.07 5.53 6.04
CA VAL A 71 8.80 6.01 7.24
C VAL A 71 10.01 5.13 7.57
N LYS A 72 9.87 3.81 7.49
CA LYS A 72 10.96 2.86 7.78
C LYS A 72 12.09 2.91 6.73
N LEU A 73 11.75 3.10 5.44
CA LEU A 73 12.72 3.25 4.35
C LEU A 73 13.50 4.56 4.42
N ILE A 74 12.91 5.59 5.01
CA ILE A 74 13.52 6.92 5.16
C ILE A 74 14.39 6.97 6.40
N LYS A 75 13.99 6.29 7.47
CA LYS A 75 14.81 6.09 8.67
C LYS A 75 15.93 5.06 8.48
N ALA A 76 16.08 4.47 7.30
CA ALA A 76 17.30 3.73 6.97
C ALA A 76 18.48 4.70 7.12
N PRO A 77 19.52 4.35 7.89
CA PRO A 77 20.52 5.32 8.32
C PRO A 77 21.32 5.81 7.12
N GLU A 78 21.09 7.06 6.70
CA GLU A 78 22.11 7.90 6.06
C GLU A 78 23.20 8.27 7.08
N SER A 79 23.78 7.28 7.77
CA SER A 79 24.83 7.50 8.79
C SER A 79 26.12 6.76 8.45
N LYS A 80 26.40 6.50 7.18
CA LYS A 80 27.71 6.02 6.74
C LYS A 80 28.02 6.54 5.35
N ASN A 81 28.27 7.84 5.21
CA ASN A 81 29.02 8.39 4.07
C ASN A 81 29.53 9.82 4.28
N GLU A 82 29.86 10.22 5.52
CA GLU A 82 30.53 11.51 5.78
C GLU A 82 31.64 11.43 6.84
N ASP A 83 32.27 10.27 7.02
CA ASP A 83 33.44 10.13 7.91
C ASP A 83 34.62 9.39 7.26
N ASN A 84 34.77 9.57 5.94
CA ASN A 84 35.96 9.17 5.20
C ASN A 84 36.63 10.40 4.59
N ASN A 85 37.08 11.32 5.45
CA ASN A 85 38.30 12.06 5.15
C ASN A 85 39.39 11.65 6.14
N PRO A 86 40.21 10.65 5.83
CA PRO A 86 41.42 10.43 6.59
C PRO A 86 42.50 11.39 6.06
N LYS A 87 42.97 12.24 6.97
CA LYS A 87 44.34 12.80 7.09
C LYS A 87 44.49 14.32 6.94
N THR A 88 45.15 14.82 8.00
CA THR A 88 46.16 15.89 8.10
C THR A 88 45.73 17.32 7.85
#